data_AF-A0A254UUG4-F1
#
_entry.id   AF-A0A254UUG4-F1
#
_cell.length_a   1.000
_cell.length_b   1.000
_cell.length_c   1.000
_cell.angle_alpha   90.00
_cell.angle_beta   90.00
_cell.angle_gamma   90.00
#
_symmetry.space_group_name_H-M   'P 1'
#
loop_
_entity.id
_entity.type
_entity.pdbx_description
1 polymer ?
#
loop_
_entity_poly.entity_id
_entity_poly.type
_entity_poly.pdbx_seq_one_letter_code
_entity_poly.pdbx_strand_id
1 'polypeptide(L)'
;MRRPRLLIRAARFGLSDYSRKRDLKRVMRMSELPRPGAALRALMAEEMALDQARRAGEATYSVARHLELLIALLAEARLARKSMSASA
;
A
#
# COMPACT_ATOMS: atom_id res chain seq x y z
N MET A 1 -7.20 14.38 5.69
CA MET A 1 -6.24 14.60 4.58
C MET A 1 -6.59 13.66 3.42
N ARG A 2 -6.69 14.16 2.18
CA ARG A 2 -6.97 13.32 0.98
C ARG A 2 -5.65 12.92 0.31
N ARG A 3 -5.56 11.67 -0.16
CA ARG A 3 -4.40 11.19 -0.94
C ARG A 3 -4.25 11.96 -2.25
N PRO A 4 -3.03 12.33 -2.69
CA PRO A 4 -2.82 13.03 -3.95
C PRO A 4 -3.40 12.26 -5.14
N ARG A 5 -4.30 12.90 -5.91
CA ARG A 5 -5.05 12.23 -7.00
C ARG A 5 -4.12 11.63 -8.06
N LEU A 6 -2.98 12.27 -8.33
CA LEU A 6 -1.99 11.77 -9.28
C LEU A 6 -1.34 10.45 -8.82
N LEU A 7 -0.90 10.38 -7.56
CA LEU A 7 -0.29 9.17 -7.02
C LEU A 7 -1.27 8.00 -7.00
N ILE A 8 -2.53 8.26 -6.65
CA ILE A 8 -3.58 7.23 -6.70
C ILE A 8 -3.83 6.74 -8.14
N ARG A 9 -3.84 7.65 -9.12
CA ARG A 9 -3.97 7.26 -10.54
C ARG A 9 -2.80 6.40 -10.99
N ALA A 10 -1.57 6.81 -10.69
CA ALA A 10 -0.36 6.06 -11.01
C ALA A 10 -0.38 4.65 -10.36
N ALA A 11 -0.71 4.58 -9.07
CA ALA A 11 -0.80 3.32 -8.35
C ALA A 11 -1.86 2.37 -8.94
N ARG A 12 -2.94 2.87 -9.55
CA ARG A 12 -3.93 2.01 -10.20
C ARG A 12 -3.37 1.25 -11.40
N PHE A 13 -2.43 1.84 -12.15
CA PHE A 13 -1.78 1.15 -13.27
C PHE A 13 -0.90 -0.01 -12.79
N GLY A 14 -0.22 0.15 -11.65
CA GLY A 14 0.60 -0.92 -11.07
C GLY A 14 -0.17 -2.10 -10.47
N LEU A 15 -1.52 -2.06 -10.46
CA LEU A 15 -2.32 -3.14 -9.90
C LEU A 15 -2.39 -4.38 -10.79
N SER A 16 -2.17 -4.26 -12.11
CA SER A 16 -2.12 -5.41 -13.02
C SER A 16 -0.96 -6.33 -12.71
N ASP A 17 0.17 -5.77 -12.29
CA ASP A 17 1.43 -6.51 -12.10
C ASP A 17 1.70 -6.88 -10.64
N TYR A 18 0.81 -6.47 -9.73
CA TYR A 18 0.96 -6.70 -8.29
C TYR A 18 0.83 -8.19 -7.95
N SER A 19 1.91 -8.74 -7.40
CA SER A 19 1.95 -10.06 -6.79
C SER A 19 2.06 -9.94 -5.29
N ARG A 20 0.98 -10.30 -4.57
CA ARG A 20 0.95 -10.26 -3.10
C ARG A 20 2.15 -10.97 -2.47
N LYS A 21 2.56 -12.13 -3.00
CA LYS A 21 3.67 -12.91 -2.43
C LYS A 21 5.02 -12.21 -2.58
N ARG A 22 5.29 -11.63 -3.76
CA ARG A 22 6.56 -10.97 -4.07
C ARG A 22 6.59 -9.55 -3.49
N ASP A 23 5.56 -8.77 -3.81
CA ASP A 23 5.57 -7.32 -3.62
C ASP A 23 5.23 -6.94 -2.19
N LEU A 24 4.23 -7.58 -1.55
CA LEU A 24 3.91 -7.26 -0.15
C LEU A 24 5.08 -7.60 0.78
N LYS A 25 5.73 -8.74 0.56
CA LYS A 25 6.94 -9.16 1.28
C LYS A 25 8.06 -8.13 1.16
N ARG A 26 8.35 -7.69 -0.07
CA ARG A 26 9.36 -6.66 -0.34
C ARG A 26 8.98 -5.30 0.26
N VAL A 27 7.74 -4.87 0.08
CA VAL A 27 7.25 -3.57 0.55
C VAL A 27 7.24 -3.51 2.07
N MET A 28 6.73 -4.53 2.76
CA MET A 28 6.65 -4.55 4.22
C MET A 28 7.95 -5.03 4.89
N ARG A 29 8.94 -5.50 4.10
CA ARG A 29 10.19 -6.10 4.60
C ARG A 29 9.93 -7.25 5.58
N MET A 30 8.92 -8.07 5.32
CA MET A 30 8.49 -9.18 6.19
C MET A 30 8.89 -10.53 5.61
N SER A 31 9.28 -11.48 6.46
CA SER A 31 9.55 -12.86 6.05
C SER A 31 8.28 -13.62 5.66
N GLU A 32 7.18 -13.34 6.37
CA GLU A 32 5.86 -13.95 6.21
C GLU A 32 4.78 -12.94 5.84
N LEU A 33 3.74 -13.40 5.16
CA LEU A 33 2.64 -12.54 4.69
C LEU A 33 1.53 -12.49 5.73
N PRO A 34 1.22 -11.31 6.31
CA PRO A 34 0.10 -11.18 7.22
C PRO A 34 -1.23 -11.43 6.50
N ARG A 35 -2.30 -11.67 7.27
CA ARG A 35 -3.68 -11.69 6.72
C ARG A 35 -4.02 -10.32 6.11
N PRO A 36 -4.87 -10.24 5.06
CA PRO A 36 -5.15 -8.99 4.34
C PRO A 36 -5.55 -7.81 5.24
N GLY A 37 -6.37 -8.05 6.28
CA GLY A 37 -6.76 -7.00 7.23
C GLY A 37 -5.59 -6.46 8.07
N ALA A 38 -4.66 -7.32 8.49
CA ALA A 38 -3.45 -6.90 9.20
C ALA A 38 -2.47 -6.18 8.26
N ALA A 39 -2.28 -6.70 7.04
CA ALA A 39 -1.49 -6.07 5.99
C ALA A 39 -1.99 -4.64 5.71
N LEU A 40 -3.30 -4.48 5.54
CA LEU A 40 -3.94 -3.20 5.25
C LEU A 40 -3.67 -2.16 6.35
N ARG A 41 -3.77 -2.55 7.63
CA ARG A 41 -3.47 -1.66 8.75
C ARG A 41 -2.01 -1.21 8.76
N ALA A 42 -1.07 -2.13 8.57
CA ALA A 42 0.36 -1.81 8.52
C ALA A 42 0.69 -0.87 7.32
N LEU A 43 0.14 -1.16 6.14
CA LEU A 43 0.31 -0.32 4.95
C LEU A 43 -0.25 1.10 5.13
N MET A 44 -1.38 1.25 5.83
CA MET A 44 -1.93 2.58 6.12
C MET A 44 -0.99 3.40 7.03
N ALA A 45 -0.39 2.77 8.04
CA ALA A 45 0.56 3.45 8.92
C ALA A 45 1.83 3.90 8.18
N GLU A 46 2.41 3.01 7.36
CA GLU A 46 3.59 3.31 6.55
C GLU A 46 3.32 4.40 5.50
N GLU A 47 2.18 4.32 4.81
CA GLU A 47 1.82 5.34 3.82
C GLU A 47 1.58 6.70 4.45
N MET A 48 0.99 6.74 5.65
CA MET A 48 0.80 7.98 6.40
C MET A 48 2.15 8.60 6.80
N ALA A 49 3.09 7.81 7.33
CA ALA A 49 4.41 8.29 7.67
C ALA A 49 5.15 8.85 6.44
N LEU A 50 5.08 8.15 5.31
CA LEU A 50 5.74 8.59 4.08
C LEU A 50 5.09 9.83 3.46
N ASP A 51 3.77 9.97 3.56
CA ASP A 51 3.09 11.18 3.10
C ASP A 51 3.39 12.40 3.99
N GLN A 52 3.70 12.20 5.27
CA GLN A 52 4.23 13.28 6.10
C GLN A 52 5.64 13.68 5.68
N ALA A 53 6.53 12.71 5.46
CA ALA A 53 7.88 12.97 4.95
C ALA A 53 7.83 13.74 3.61
N ARG A 54 6.91 13.37 2.71
CA ARG A 54 6.66 14.09 1.46
C ARG A 54 6.29 15.56 1.67
N ARG A 55 5.42 15.84 2.65
CA ARG A 55 4.93 17.20 2.93
C ARG A 55 5.98 18.07 3.61
N ALA A 56 6.78 17.47 4.48
CA ALA A 56 7.90 18.12 5.13
C ALA A 56 9.09 18.35 4.18
N GLY A 57 9.07 17.76 2.97
CA GLY A 57 10.17 17.89 2.01
C GLY A 57 11.42 17.12 2.47
N GLU A 58 11.24 16.05 3.24
CA GLU A 58 12.34 15.26 3.79
C GLU A 58 13.21 14.68 2.67
N ALA A 59 14.53 14.75 2.83
CA ALA A 59 15.48 14.17 1.88
C ALA A 59 15.34 12.64 1.73
N THR A 60 14.71 11.99 2.72
CA THR A 60 14.43 10.55 2.73
C THR A 60 13.17 10.17 1.95
N TYR A 61 12.35 11.13 1.52
CA TYR A 61 11.13 10.84 0.77
C TYR A 61 11.45 10.24 -0.61
N SER A 62 10.78 9.13 -0.92
CA SER A 62 10.86 8.49 -2.23
C SER A 62 9.47 8.31 -2.82
N VAL A 63 9.23 8.95 -3.98
CA VAL A 63 7.98 8.80 -4.74
C VAL A 63 7.79 7.37 -5.22
N ALA A 64 8.88 6.67 -5.59
CA ALA A 64 8.82 5.27 -6.01
C ALA A 64 8.30 4.39 -4.86
N ARG A 65 8.85 4.57 -3.65
CA ARG A 65 8.38 3.89 -2.45
C ARG A 65 6.91 4.21 -2.13
N HIS A 66 6.47 5.46 -2.33
CA HIS A 66 5.08 5.85 -2.10
C HIS A 66 4.14 5.16 -3.06
N LEU A 67 4.52 5.06 -4.34
CA LEU A 67 3.75 4.30 -5.33
C LEU A 67 3.65 2.82 -4.97
N GLU A 68 4.75 2.18 -4.56
CA GLU A 68 4.75 0.78 -4.12
C GLU A 68 3.79 0.54 -2.94
N LEU A 69 3.82 1.42 -1.93
CA LEU A 69 2.91 1.36 -0.79
C LEU A 69 1.45 1.54 -1.22
N LEU A 70 1.17 2.50 -2.11
CA LEU A 70 -0.19 2.75 -2.61
C LEU A 70 -0.73 1.60 -3.46
N ILE A 71 0.11 0.98 -4.30
CA ILE A 71 -0.26 -0.22 -5.08
C ILE A 71 -0.65 -1.34 -4.11
N ALA A 72 0.23 -1.66 -3.16
CA ALA A 72 -0.03 -2.71 -2.16
C ALA A 72 -1.30 -2.42 -1.34
N LEU A 73 -1.49 -1.17 -0.91
CA LEU A 73 -2.64 -0.78 -0.10
C LEU A 73 -3.96 -0.91 -0.87
N LEU A 74 -3.99 -0.48 -2.13
CA LEU A 74 -5.18 -0.63 -2.98
C LEU A 74 -5.49 -2.12 -3.25
N ALA A 75 -4.47 -2.95 -3.45
CA ALA A 75 -4.62 -4.38 -3.64
C ALA A 75 -5.12 -5.10 -2.37
N GLU A 76 -4.49 -4.87 -1.22
CA GLU A 76 -4.91 -5.47 0.06
C GLU A 76 -6.31 -5.00 0.48
N ALA A 77 -6.70 -3.75 0.18
CA ALA A 77 -8.05 -3.26 0.43
C ALA A 77 -9.11 -4.02 -0.39
N ARG A 78 -8.80 -4.43 -1.64
CA ARG A 78 -9.69 -5.27 -2.46
C ARG A 78 -9.81 -6.67 -1.85
N LEU A 79 -8.70 -7.25 -1.41
CA LEU A 79 -8.67 -8.58 -0.79
C LEU A 79 -9.43 -8.60 0.54
N ALA A 80 -9.24 -7.60 1.40
CA ALA A 80 -9.93 -7.49 2.68
C ALA A 80 -11.46 -7.39 2.51
N ARG A 81 -11.93 -6.60 1.53
CA ARG A 81 -13.36 -6.53 1.20
C ARG A 81 -13.89 -7.87 0.70
N LYS A 82 -13.15 -8.58 -0.16
CA LYS A 82 -13.55 -9.91 -0.63
C LYS A 82 -13.65 -10.92 0.52
N SER A 83 -12.71 -10.90 1.47
CA SER A 83 -12.78 -11.78 2.64
C SER A 83 -13.98 -11.48 3.54
N MET A 84 -14.38 -10.21 3.69
CA MET A 84 -15.57 -9.84 4.47
C MET A 84 -16.87 -10.32 3.81
N SER A 85 -16.96 -10.24 2.47
CA SER A 85 -18.15 -10.67 1.73
C SER A 85 -18.30 -12.19 1.63
N ALA A 86 -17.21 -12.96 1.74
CA ALA A 86 -17.25 -14.42 1.67
C ALA A 86 -17.60 -15.07 3.02
N SER A 87 -17.70 -14.28 4.09
CA SER A 87 -18.04 -14.72 5.44
C SER A 87 -19.45 -14.29 5.88
N ALA A 88 -20.24 -13.74 4.95
CA ALA A 88 -21.65 -13.38 5.11
C ALA A 88 -22.50 -14.30 4.21
#